data_AF-A0A7X7LUQ8-F1
#
_entry.id   AF-A0A7X7LUQ8-F1
#
_cell.length_a   1.000
_cell.length_b   1.000
_cell.length_c   1.000
_cell.angle_alpha   90.00
_cell.angle_beta   90.00
_cell.angle_gamma   90.00
#
_symmetry.space_group_name_H-M   'P 1'
#
loop_
_entity.id
_entity.type
_entity.pdbx_description
1 polymer ?
#
loop_
_entity_poly.entity_id
_entity_poly.type
_entity_poly.pdbx_seq_one_letter_code
_entity_poly.pdbx_strand_id
1 'polypeptide(L)'
;MRLPLRLELRPSRGVMASVLLVHVAAALTLFHVLAGGSGGDWGWSPAVTAVFLGGVLAASLAQALRGELRRAGRAMTLAADGGVTLIEGRLEVACRVRPGAVDFGWAVWMTLEPVVGDRAGERPRARAMMLVPANLPSGGWRPLRIWLRHKAGAAATG
;
A
#
# COMPACT_ATOMS: atom_id res chain seq x y z
N MET A 1 -0.77 -23.00 -13.66
CA MET A 1 -1.31 -21.64 -13.42
C MET A 1 -1.79 -21.10 -14.76
N ARG A 2 -3.06 -20.70 -14.89
CA ARG A 2 -3.55 -20.07 -16.13
C ARG A 2 -3.32 -18.57 -16.03
N LEU A 3 -2.67 -18.01 -17.05
CA LEU A 3 -2.41 -16.57 -17.19
C LEU A 3 -3.17 -16.10 -18.43
N PRO A 4 -3.66 -14.84 -18.47
CA PRO A 4 -3.53 -13.81 -17.44
C PRO A 4 -4.35 -14.11 -16.18
N LEU A 5 -3.80 -13.78 -15.00
CA LEU A 5 -4.50 -13.94 -13.72
C LEU A 5 -5.05 -12.60 -13.27
N ARG A 6 -6.37 -12.45 -13.28
CA ARG A 6 -7.06 -11.29 -12.72
C ARG A 6 -7.29 -11.49 -11.22
N LEU A 7 -6.80 -10.54 -10.42
CA LEU A 7 -6.92 -10.50 -8.97
C LEU A 7 -7.69 -9.26 -8.56
N GLU A 8 -8.89 -9.44 -8.02
CA GLU A 8 -9.66 -8.34 -7.43
C GLU A 8 -9.08 -7.97 -6.07
N LEU A 9 -8.74 -6.70 -5.89
CA LEU A 9 -8.23 -6.20 -4.63
C LEU A 9 -9.38 -5.90 -3.69
N ARG A 10 -9.21 -6.30 -2.42
CA ARG A 10 -10.17 -6.05 -1.35
C ARG A 10 -9.48 -5.36 -0.19
N PRO A 11 -10.18 -4.48 0.53
CA PRO A 11 -9.67 -3.92 1.78
C PRO A 11 -9.54 -5.04 2.81
N SER A 12 -8.40 -5.11 3.50
CA SER A 12 -8.18 -6.06 4.57
C SER A 12 -8.57 -5.45 5.91
N ARG A 13 -9.60 -6.00 6.57
CA ARG A 13 -10.00 -5.58 7.92
C ARG A 13 -8.88 -5.76 8.94
N GLY A 14 -8.07 -6.82 8.80
CA GLY A 14 -6.91 -7.07 9.66
C GLY A 14 -5.83 -5.99 9.52
N VAL A 15 -5.57 -5.53 8.28
CA VAL A 15 -4.63 -4.42 8.05
C VAL A 15 -5.18 -3.12 8.62
N MET A 16 -6.46 -2.82 8.39
CA MET A 16 -7.11 -1.63 8.96
C MET A 16 -7.07 -1.64 10.49
N ALA A 17 -7.36 -2.78 11.13
CA ALA A 17 -7.28 -2.94 12.58
C ALA A 17 -5.84 -2.76 13.09
N SER A 18 -4.85 -3.30 12.38
CA SER A 18 -3.43 -3.13 12.73
C SER A 18 -3.01 -1.66 12.63
N VAL A 19 -3.41 -0.96 11.57
CA VAL A 19 -3.18 0.48 11.40
C VAL A 19 -3.82 1.27 12.54
N LEU A 20 -5.07 0.96 12.90
CA LEU A 20 -5.76 1.58 14.02
C LEU A 20 -5.01 1.37 15.33
N LEU A 21 -4.60 0.12 15.61
CA LEU A 21 -3.86 -0.23 16.83
C LEU A 21 -2.55 0.55 16.95
N VAL A 22 -1.78 0.66 15.86
CA VAL A 22 -0.53 1.45 15.83
C VAL A 22 -0.81 2.93 16.10
N HIS A 23 -1.88 3.50 15.55
CA HIS A 23 -2.22 4.90 15.81
C HIS A 23 -2.74 5.13 17.23
N VAL A 24 -3.45 4.18 17.83
CA VAL A 24 -3.83 4.23 19.24
C VAL A 24 -2.59 4.20 20.14
N ALA A 25 -1.64 3.30 19.87
CA ALA A 25 -0.37 3.26 20.59
C ALA A 25 0.43 4.57 20.41
N ALA A 26 0.47 5.12 19.20
CA ALA A 26 1.09 6.41 18.93
C ALA A 26 0.39 7.58 19.66
N ALA A 27 -0.94 7.56 19.76
CA ALA A 27 -1.69 8.57 20.49
C ALA A 27 -1.43 8.49 22.00
N LEU A 28 -1.39 7.28 22.56
CA LEU A 28 -1.08 7.06 23.97
C LEU A 28 0.36 7.49 24.31
N THR A 29 1.33 7.13 23.47
CA THR A 29 2.73 7.56 23.65
C THR A 29 2.86 9.07 23.55
N LEU A 30 2.21 9.71 22.56
CA LEU A 30 2.17 11.16 22.43
C LEU A 30 1.55 11.82 23.66
N PHE A 31 0.42 11.29 24.15
CA PHE A 31 -0.23 11.77 25.36
C PHE A 31 0.70 11.70 26.57
N HIS A 32 1.38 10.57 26.77
CA HIS A 32 2.34 10.42 27.87
C HIS A 32 3.50 11.41 27.79
N VAL A 33 4.06 11.64 26.60
CA VAL A 33 5.17 12.59 26.39
C VAL A 33 4.73 14.03 26.71
N LEU A 34 3.53 14.41 26.27
CA LEU A 34 2.98 15.75 26.48
C LEU A 34 2.55 15.97 27.94
N ALA A 35 1.90 14.98 28.55
CA ALA A 35 1.46 15.05 29.95
C ALA A 35 2.64 14.99 30.93
N GLY A 36 3.71 14.26 30.60
CA GLY A 36 4.91 14.14 31.41
C GLY A 36 5.86 15.35 31.38
N GLY A 37 5.49 16.43 30.67
CA GLY A 37 6.32 17.65 30.59
C GLY A 37 7.64 17.49 29.83
N SER A 38 7.86 16.33 29.19
CA SER A 38 9.06 16.01 28.40
C SER A 38 9.01 16.54 26.96
N GLY A 39 7.94 17.24 26.58
CA GLY A 39 7.86 17.94 25.31
C GLY A 39 8.89 19.08 25.30
N GLY A 40 9.90 18.98 24.44
CA GLY A 40 10.96 20.00 24.34
C GLY A 40 10.43 21.43 24.14
N ASP A 41 11.31 22.42 24.24
CA ASP A 41 10.92 23.82 23.98
C ASP A 41 10.73 24.05 22.48
N TRP A 42 9.54 23.71 21.96
CA TRP A 42 9.15 23.95 20.57
C TRP A 42 8.69 25.41 20.34
N GLY A 43 8.74 26.27 21.36
CA GLY A 43 8.26 27.65 21.31
C GLY A 43 6.74 27.79 21.21
N TRP A 44 6.00 26.69 21.27
CA TRP A 44 4.53 26.65 21.23
C TRP A 44 3.97 26.28 22.59
N SER A 45 2.74 26.72 22.88
CA SER A 45 2.06 26.26 24.09
C SER A 45 1.79 24.75 24.01
N PRO A 46 1.72 24.04 25.15
CA PRO A 46 1.40 22.61 25.17
C PRO A 46 0.08 22.27 24.46
N ALA A 47 -0.92 23.15 24.57
CA ALA A 47 -2.21 22.99 23.89
C ALA A 47 -2.07 23.05 22.36
N VAL A 48 -1.31 24.01 21.83
CA VAL A 48 -1.07 24.13 20.38
C VAL A 48 -0.32 22.90 19.86
N THR A 49 0.70 22.45 20.59
CA THR A 49 1.48 21.26 20.25
C THR A 49 0.61 20.00 20.23
N ALA A 50 -0.25 19.83 21.23
CA ALA A 50 -1.17 18.70 21.31
C ALA A 50 -2.17 18.67 20.14
N VAL A 51 -2.77 19.83 19.82
CA VAL A 51 -3.71 19.96 18.70
C VAL A 51 -3.01 19.65 17.37
N PHE A 52 -1.82 20.21 17.15
CA PHE A 52 -1.08 20.00 15.91
C PHE A 52 -0.69 18.53 15.73
N LEU A 53 -0.03 17.93 16.72
CA LEU A 53 0.44 16.54 16.63
C LEU A 53 -0.73 15.55 16.59
N GLY A 54 -1.80 15.81 17.35
CA GLY A 54 -3.04 15.04 17.28
C GLY A 54 -3.69 15.13 15.90
N GLY A 55 -3.72 16.32 15.31
CA GLY A 55 -4.21 16.56 13.94
C GLY A 55 -3.39 15.81 12.89
N VAL A 56 -2.06 15.86 12.98
CA VAL A 56 -1.15 15.11 12.09
C VAL A 56 -1.38 13.61 12.22
N LEU A 57 -1.51 13.09 13.44
CA LEU A 57 -1.77 11.67 13.68
C LEU A 57 -3.13 11.22 13.14
N ALA A 58 -4.17 12.03 13.33
CA ALA A 58 -5.51 11.78 12.79
C ALA A 58 -5.51 11.82 11.25
N ALA A 59 -4.82 12.78 10.65
CA ALA A 59 -4.66 12.88 9.20
C ALA A 59 -3.90 11.67 8.63
N SER A 60 -2.83 11.22 9.30
CA SER A 60 -2.09 10.01 8.96
C SER A 60 -2.99 8.76 9.01
N LEU A 61 -3.77 8.59 10.08
CA LEU A 61 -4.72 7.49 10.21
C LEU A 61 -5.75 7.51 9.08
N ALA A 62 -6.36 8.66 8.83
CA ALA A 62 -7.34 8.83 7.76
C ALA A 62 -6.74 8.51 6.38
N GLN A 63 -5.50 8.93 6.12
CA GLN A 63 -4.80 8.63 4.88
C GLN A 63 -4.52 7.14 4.73
N ALA A 64 -4.05 6.46 5.79
CA ALA A 64 -3.77 5.03 5.78
C ALA A 64 -5.05 4.20 5.55
N LEU A 65 -6.13 4.53 6.26
CA LEU A 65 -7.43 3.86 6.09
C LEU A 65 -8.02 4.11 4.71
N ARG A 66 -7.98 5.36 4.21
CA ARG A 66 -8.41 5.68 2.84
C ARG A 66 -7.57 4.93 1.81
N GLY A 67 -6.27 4.78 2.03
CA GLY A 67 -5.38 4.00 1.16
C GLY A 67 -5.84 2.55 1.02
N GLU A 68 -6.20 1.92 2.14
CA GLU A 68 -6.68 0.53 2.18
C GLU A 68 -8.09 0.40 1.59
N LEU A 69 -9.00 1.32 1.92
CA LEU A 69 -10.36 1.35 1.38
C LEU A 69 -10.39 1.60 -0.12
N ARG A 70 -9.47 2.43 -0.66
CA ARG A 70 -9.30 2.66 -2.10
C ARG A 70 -8.89 1.40 -2.88
N ARG A 71 -8.53 0.30 -2.20
CA ARG A 71 -8.33 -0.98 -2.88
C ARG A 71 -9.65 -1.60 -3.33
N ALA A 72 -10.77 -1.26 -2.66
CA ALA A 72 -12.09 -1.69 -3.09
C ALA A 72 -12.36 -1.19 -4.51
N GLY A 73 -12.75 -2.10 -5.39
CA GLY A 73 -13.02 -1.79 -6.80
C GLY A 73 -11.79 -1.69 -7.70
N ARG A 74 -10.58 -1.98 -7.19
CA ARG A 74 -9.38 -2.15 -8.02
C ARG A 74 -9.18 -3.62 -8.37
N ALA A 75 -8.64 -3.86 -9.55
CA ALA A 75 -8.18 -5.17 -9.94
C ALA A 75 -6.75 -5.09 -10.48
N MET A 76 -6.03 -6.20 -10.36
CA MET A 76 -4.67 -6.35 -10.87
C MET A 76 -4.64 -7.59 -11.76
N THR A 77 -4.20 -7.42 -13.00
CA THR A 77 -4.04 -8.52 -13.94
C THR A 77 -2.56 -8.84 -14.08
N LEU A 78 -2.17 -10.05 -13.74
CA LEU A 78 -0.80 -10.55 -13.88
C LEU A 78 -0.66 -11.20 -15.26
N ALA A 79 0.28 -10.72 -16.06
CA ALA A 79 0.56 -11.23 -17.39
C ALA A 79 1.68 -12.30 -17.38
N ALA A 80 1.76 -13.12 -18.44
CA ALA A 80 2.71 -14.24 -18.52
C ALA A 80 4.16 -13.81 -18.74
N ASP A 81 4.36 -12.60 -19.24
CA ASP A 81 5.62 -11.92 -19.50
C ASP A 81 6.21 -11.23 -18.25
N GLY A 82 5.48 -11.21 -17.13
CA GLY A 82 5.90 -10.49 -15.92
C GLY A 82 5.35 -9.05 -15.82
N GLY A 83 4.53 -8.63 -16.78
CA GLY A 83 3.77 -7.39 -16.72
C GLY A 83 2.61 -7.43 -15.73
N VAL A 84 2.23 -6.26 -15.23
CA VAL A 84 1.10 -6.07 -14.33
C VAL A 84 0.21 -4.98 -14.90
N THR A 85 -1.06 -5.26 -15.16
CA THR A 85 -2.03 -4.21 -15.50
C THR A 85 -2.86 -3.90 -14.26
N LEU A 86 -2.79 -2.65 -13.80
CA LEU A 86 -3.63 -2.14 -12.72
C LEU A 86 -4.90 -1.53 -13.30
N ILE A 87 -6.06 -2.00 -12.82
CA ILE A 87 -7.38 -1.54 -13.22
C ILE A 87 -7.97 -0.71 -12.09
N GLU A 88 -8.21 0.58 -12.35
CA GLU A 88 -8.83 1.53 -11.44
C GLU A 88 -10.08 2.14 -12.08
N GLY A 89 -11.24 1.53 -11.83
CA GLY A 89 -12.48 1.93 -12.49
C GLY A 89 -12.40 1.72 -14.01
N ARG A 90 -12.36 2.81 -14.79
CA ARG A 90 -12.18 2.78 -16.26
C ARG A 90 -10.73 2.93 -16.71
N LEU A 91 -9.81 3.25 -15.81
CA LEU A 91 -8.41 3.44 -16.13
C LEU A 91 -7.68 2.10 -16.04
N GLU A 92 -6.94 1.76 -17.09
CA GLU A 92 -6.01 0.64 -17.10
C GLU A 92 -4.59 1.17 -17.27
N VAL A 93 -3.72 0.83 -16.33
CA VAL A 93 -2.32 1.26 -16.32
C VAL A 93 -1.44 0.03 -16.40
N ALA A 94 -0.68 -0.07 -17.49
CA ALA A 94 0.37 -1.08 -17.61
C ALA A 94 1.55 -0.70 -16.70
N CYS A 95 1.99 -1.65 -15.89
CA CYS A 95 3.04 -1.51 -14.91
C CYS A 95 3.99 -2.70 -14.98
N ARG A 96 5.20 -2.50 -14.47
CA ARG A 96 6.18 -3.54 -14.17
C ARG A 96 6.47 -3.51 -12.68
N VAL A 97 6.83 -4.67 -12.14
CA VAL A 97 7.29 -4.75 -10.76
C VAL A 97 8.75 -4.31 -10.73
N ARG A 98 9.05 -3.23 -10.00
CA ARG A 98 10.42 -2.77 -9.78
C ARG A 98 11.23 -3.87 -9.08
N PRO A 99 12.53 -4.03 -9.41
CA PRO A 99 13.44 -4.84 -8.61
C PRO A 99 13.37 -4.49 -7.12
N GLY A 100 13.39 -5.51 -6.25
CA GLY A 100 13.27 -5.34 -4.80
C GLY A 100 11.90 -5.64 -4.21
N ALA A 101 11.01 -6.31 -4.94
CA ALA A 101 9.80 -6.90 -4.35
C ALA A 101 10.19 -7.96 -3.29
N VAL A 102 9.54 -7.91 -2.13
CA VAL A 102 9.82 -8.79 -0.98
C VAL A 102 8.60 -9.64 -0.67
N ASP A 103 8.78 -10.95 -0.59
CA ASP A 103 7.76 -11.92 -0.14
C ASP A 103 8.09 -12.37 1.29
N PHE A 104 7.31 -11.89 2.27
CA PHE A 104 7.41 -12.27 3.68
C PHE A 104 6.65 -13.57 4.01
N GLY A 105 6.04 -14.24 3.03
CA GLY A 105 5.22 -15.43 3.20
C GLY A 105 3.77 -15.13 3.60
N TRP A 106 3.59 -14.20 4.55
CA TRP A 106 2.28 -13.70 5.02
C TRP A 106 1.90 -12.35 4.40
N ALA A 107 2.85 -11.66 3.79
CA ALA A 107 2.65 -10.42 3.05
C ALA A 107 3.64 -10.34 1.88
N VAL A 108 3.30 -9.52 0.89
CA VAL A 108 4.17 -9.16 -0.22
C VAL A 108 4.25 -7.65 -0.25
N TRP A 109 5.47 -7.13 -0.30
CA TRP A 109 5.74 -5.73 -0.61
C TRP A 109 6.28 -5.63 -2.03
N MET A 110 5.67 -4.80 -2.87
CA MET A 110 6.13 -4.56 -4.23
C MET A 110 5.95 -3.09 -4.61
N THR A 111 6.79 -2.60 -5.51
CA THR A 111 6.63 -1.30 -6.13
C THR A 111 6.29 -1.50 -7.61
N LEU A 112 5.17 -0.93 -8.05
CA LEU A 112 4.73 -0.94 -9.43
C LEU A 112 5.23 0.31 -10.12
N GLU A 113 6.07 0.16 -11.14
CA GLU A 113 6.53 1.23 -12.01
C GLU A 113 5.70 1.20 -13.30
N PRO A 114 5.00 2.28 -13.65
CA PRO A 114 4.19 2.33 -14.84
C PRO A 114 5.08 2.24 -16.10
N VAL A 115 4.67 1.40 -17.05
CA VAL A 115 5.27 1.34 -18.38
C VAL A 115 4.69 2.51 -19.15
N VAL A 116 5.54 3.51 -19.47
CA VAL A 116 5.10 4.69 -20.21
C VAL A 116 4.54 4.26 -21.56
N GLY A 117 3.23 4.38 -21.73
CA GLY A 117 2.55 4.27 -23.01
C GLY A 117 1.84 5.58 -23.29
N ASP A 118 2.44 6.41 -24.14
CA ASP A 118 1.91 7.51 -24.99
C ASP A 118 0.71 8.39 -24.59
N ARG A 119 0.15 8.29 -23.38
CA ARG A 119 -0.97 9.12 -22.95
C ARG A 119 -0.46 10.24 -22.05
N ALA A 120 -0.31 11.38 -22.72
CA ALA A 120 0.05 12.69 -22.22
C ALA A 120 -0.56 13.06 -20.86
N GLY A 121 0.27 13.67 -20.00
CA GLY A 121 -0.18 14.67 -19.03
C GLY A 121 0.25 14.43 -17.58
N GLU A 122 0.08 13.23 -17.05
CA GLU A 122 0.45 12.92 -15.66
C GLU A 122 1.59 11.91 -15.64
N ARG A 123 2.75 12.30 -15.09
CA ARG A 123 3.83 11.35 -14.80
C ARG A 123 3.24 10.23 -13.93
N PRO A 124 3.08 9.01 -14.46
CA PRO A 124 2.50 7.97 -13.65
C PRO A 124 3.55 7.63 -12.58
N ARG A 125 3.18 7.83 -11.31
CA ARG A 125 4.11 7.68 -10.19
C ARG A 125 4.28 6.21 -9.85
N ALA A 126 5.52 5.81 -9.53
CA ALA A 126 5.78 4.51 -8.95
C ALA A 126 4.91 4.32 -7.69
N ARG A 127 4.31 3.14 -7.56
CA ARG A 127 3.36 2.85 -6.50
C ARG A 127 3.83 1.69 -5.64
N ALA A 128 4.23 2.00 -4.41
CA ALA A 128 4.47 0.98 -3.40
C ALA A 128 3.13 0.38 -2.93
N MET A 129 3.08 -0.94 -2.83
CA MET A 129 1.93 -1.67 -2.36
C MET A 129 2.37 -2.86 -1.50
N MET A 130 1.78 -2.93 -0.31
CA MET A 130 1.79 -4.15 0.51
C MET A 130 0.50 -4.92 0.27
N LEU A 131 0.57 -6.22 0.01
CA LEU A 131 -0.57 -7.12 -0.14
C LEU A 131 -0.47 -8.24 0.90
N VAL A 132 -1.57 -8.54 1.56
CA VAL A 132 -1.75 -9.72 2.42
C VAL A 132 -2.75 -10.68 1.77
N PRO A 133 -2.84 -11.96 2.19
CA PRO A 133 -3.81 -12.91 1.64
C PRO A 133 -5.25 -12.39 1.63
N ALA A 134 -5.64 -11.67 2.69
CA ALA A 134 -6.97 -11.09 2.83
C ALA A 134 -7.26 -9.96 1.82
N ASN A 135 -6.25 -9.41 1.14
CA ASN A 135 -6.47 -8.44 0.06
C ASN A 135 -6.89 -9.09 -1.26
N LEU A 136 -6.86 -10.41 -1.36
CA LEU A 136 -7.15 -11.16 -2.59
C LEU A 136 -8.36 -12.08 -2.39
N PRO A 137 -9.03 -12.49 -3.48
CA PRO A 137 -9.99 -13.58 -3.42
C PRO A 137 -9.34 -14.88 -2.93
N SER A 138 -10.17 -15.78 -2.40
CA SER A 138 -9.71 -17.11 -1.96
C SER A 138 -8.96 -17.82 -3.09
N GLY A 139 -7.78 -18.37 -2.76
CA GLY A 139 -6.92 -19.03 -3.74
C GLY A 139 -6.05 -18.10 -4.60
N GLY A 140 -6.21 -16.78 -4.55
CA GLY A 140 -5.39 -15.82 -5.30
C GLY A 140 -3.97 -15.61 -4.75
N TRP A 141 -3.74 -15.94 -3.47
CA TRP A 141 -2.48 -15.70 -2.77
C TRP A 141 -1.30 -16.53 -3.31
N ARG A 142 -1.48 -17.85 -3.42
CA ARG A 142 -0.42 -18.76 -3.87
C ARG A 142 0.01 -18.46 -5.32
N PRO A 143 -0.91 -18.28 -6.29
CA PRO A 143 -0.56 -17.87 -7.64
C PRO A 143 0.22 -16.57 -7.70
N LEU A 144 -0.18 -15.53 -6.96
CA LEU A 144 0.55 -14.26 -6.90
C LEU A 144 2.01 -14.46 -6.48
N ARG A 145 2.25 -15.22 -5.40
CA ARG A 145 3.61 -15.48 -4.90
C ARG A 145 4.48 -16.26 -5.90
N ILE A 146 3.90 -17.27 -6.55
CA ILE A 146 4.59 -18.03 -7.60
C ILE A 146 4.94 -17.09 -8.75
N TRP A 147 3.99 -16.28 -9.20
CA TRP A 147 4.21 -15.32 -10.27
C TRP A 147 5.31 -14.30 -9.91
N LEU A 148 5.32 -13.76 -8.69
CA LEU A 148 6.37 -12.84 -8.24
C LEU A 148 7.76 -13.48 -8.27
N ARG A 149 7.88 -14.73 -7.82
CA ARG A 149 9.16 -15.45 -7.78
C ARG A 149 9.69 -15.80 -9.17
N HIS A 150 8.81 -16.10 -10.12
CA HIS A 150 9.21 -16.68 -11.40
C HIS A 150 9.06 -15.74 -12.61
N LYS A 151 8.24 -14.70 -12.51
CA LYS A 151 7.84 -13.86 -13.66
C LYS A 151 8.11 -12.38 -13.45
N ALA A 152 7.97 -11.85 -12.23
CA ALA A 152 8.18 -10.42 -11.98
C ALA A 152 9.60 -9.95 -12.35
N GLY A 153 10.63 -10.79 -12.13
CA GLY A 153 12.02 -10.47 -12.51
C GLY A 153 12.30 -10.54 -14.02
N ALA A 154 11.51 -11.32 -14.77
CA ALA A 154 11.68 -11.44 -16.22
C ALA A 154 11.30 -10.15 -16.95
N ALA A 155 10.33 -9.39 -16.43
CA ALA A 155 9.94 -8.08 -16.97
C ALA A 155 10.89 -6.92 -16.57
N ALA A 156 11.79 -7.13 -15.60
CA ALA A 156 12.75 -6.12 -15.16
C ALA A 156 14.04 -6.10 -16.00
N THR A 157 14.25 -7.11 -16.85
CA THR A 157 15.46 -7.29 -17.67
C THR A 157 15.22 -7.12 -19.17
N GLY A 158 13.99 -6.81 -19.59
CA GLY A 158 13.59 -6.62 -20.99
C GLY A 158 13.05 -5.23 -21.29
#